data_AF-A0A2N3KIS4-F1
#
_entry.id   AF-A0A2N3KIS4-F1
#
_cell.length_a   1.000
_cell.length_b   1.000
_cell.length_c   1.000
_cell.angle_alpha   90.00
_cell.angle_beta   90.00
_cell.angle_gamma   90.00
#
_symmetry.space_group_name_H-M   'P 1'
#
loop_
_entity.id
_entity.type
_entity.pdbx_description
1 polymer ?
#
loop_
_entity_poly.entity_id
_entity_poly.type
_entity_poly.pdbx_seq_one_letter_code
_entity_poly.pdbx_strand_id
1 'polypeptide(L)'
;MGVPERFAIEYPRRALDLVNILEGVAREKNLLGSFGLFAASAILTIPFERMRTSHFLHDDARDADLVRNLRALEKASFLEAPFWQAAPDISAWRQSRIMNTVDEVDSWLDQDGCDPRSEEVNTIKARKASDVLRVLRNALAHGNIIYLDKNGQEIAGNQMVYMAFLSRYEETPDQREQGETYRVVITTEEAFLLFVKSWANWIGDLDLDRRVAAAA
;
A
#
# COMPACT_ATOMS: atom_id res chain seq x y z
N MET A 1 -18.00 2.65 22.59
CA MET A 1 -17.00 3.46 21.86
C MET A 1 -17.60 4.82 21.55
N GLY A 2 -16.84 5.91 21.72
CA GLY A 2 -17.25 7.25 21.31
C GLY A 2 -17.01 7.53 19.82
N VAL A 3 -17.73 8.51 19.29
CA VAL A 3 -17.50 9.06 17.94
C VAL A 3 -16.09 9.65 17.88
N PRO A 4 -15.28 9.34 16.85
CA PRO A 4 -13.94 9.91 16.73
C PRO A 4 -14.00 11.42 16.46
N GLU A 5 -13.13 12.18 17.12
CA GLU A 5 -12.88 13.60 16.85
C GLU A 5 -12.22 13.75 15.47
N ARG A 6 -11.23 12.88 15.18
CA ARG A 6 -10.50 12.84 13.90
C ARG A 6 -10.53 11.43 13.33
N PHE A 7 -11.54 11.14 12.52
CA PHE A 7 -11.74 9.81 11.95
C PHE A 7 -10.50 9.28 11.22
N ALA A 8 -9.83 10.12 10.42
CA ALA A 8 -8.64 9.74 9.66
C ALA A 8 -7.49 9.24 10.55
N ILE A 9 -7.47 9.60 11.83
CA ILE A 9 -6.43 9.20 12.79
C ILE A 9 -6.90 8.08 13.70
N GLU A 10 -8.05 8.27 14.34
CA GLU A 10 -8.51 7.35 15.37
C GLU A 10 -8.98 6.01 14.80
N TYR A 11 -9.53 6.00 13.57
CA TYR A 11 -9.99 4.77 12.96
C TYR A 11 -8.83 3.80 12.66
N PRO A 12 -7.72 4.24 12.03
CA PRO A 12 -6.53 3.39 11.86
C PRO A 12 -5.93 2.87 13.15
N ARG A 13 -5.88 3.69 14.21
CA ARG A 13 -5.40 3.25 15.53
C ARG A 13 -6.27 2.14 16.10
N ARG A 14 -7.59 2.32 16.08
CA ARG A 14 -8.55 1.29 16.55
C ARG A 14 -8.46 0.01 15.71
N ALA A 15 -8.28 0.14 14.39
CA ALA A 15 -8.08 -1.01 13.52
C ALA A 15 -6.74 -1.72 13.79
N LEU A 16 -5.66 -0.97 14.08
CA LEU A 16 -4.37 -1.54 14.46
C LEU A 16 -4.45 -2.34 15.77
N ASP A 17 -5.23 -1.88 16.76
CA ASP A 17 -5.45 -2.65 17.99
C ASP A 17 -6.07 -4.02 17.67
N LEU A 18 -7.06 -4.07 16.76
CA LEU A 18 -7.64 -5.33 16.29
C LEU A 18 -6.63 -6.18 15.52
N VAL A 19 -5.79 -5.55 14.71
CA VAL A 19 -4.71 -6.24 13.99
C VAL A 19 -3.78 -6.94 14.98
N ASN A 20 -3.33 -6.23 16.02
CA ASN A 20 -2.43 -6.78 17.04
C ASN A 20 -3.05 -7.93 17.83
N ILE A 21 -4.37 -7.91 18.07
CA ILE A 21 -5.08 -9.00 18.75
C ILE A 21 -5.17 -10.25 17.85
N LEU A 22 -5.45 -10.06 16.56
CA LEU A 22 -5.80 -11.16 15.65
C LEU A 22 -4.61 -11.71 14.85
N GLU A 23 -3.48 -11.02 14.81
CA GLU A 23 -2.31 -11.41 14.01
C GLU A 23 -1.84 -12.84 14.34
N GLY A 24 -1.72 -13.19 15.62
CA GLY A 24 -1.31 -14.54 16.04
C GLY A 24 -2.22 -15.63 15.48
N VAL A 25 -3.54 -15.42 15.55
CA VAL A 25 -4.55 -16.35 15.02
C VAL A 25 -4.48 -16.44 13.50
N ALA A 26 -4.25 -15.32 12.81
CA ALA A 26 -4.08 -15.31 11.36
C ALA A 26 -2.86 -16.12 10.92
N ARG A 27 -1.74 -15.99 11.66
CA ARG A 27 -0.51 -16.77 11.43
C ARG A 27 -0.74 -18.26 11.63
N GLU A 28 -1.34 -18.66 12.75
CA GLU A 28 -1.64 -20.07 13.05
C GLU A 28 -2.51 -20.75 12.00
N LYS A 29 -3.36 -19.97 11.31
CA LYS A 29 -4.28 -20.45 10.28
C LYS A 29 -3.76 -20.28 8.85
N ASN A 30 -2.52 -19.81 8.65
CA ASN A 30 -1.97 -19.47 7.33
C ASN A 30 -2.84 -18.48 6.54
N LEU A 31 -3.40 -17.49 7.23
CA LEU A 31 -4.27 -16.45 6.66
C LEU A 31 -3.59 -15.08 6.56
N LEU A 32 -2.26 -15.01 6.75
CA LEU A 32 -1.56 -13.75 6.95
C LEU A 32 -1.70 -12.77 5.78
N GLY A 33 -1.51 -13.22 4.53
CA GLY A 33 -1.76 -12.37 3.35
C GLY A 33 -3.20 -11.83 3.28
N SER A 34 -4.20 -12.70 3.41
CA SER A 34 -5.62 -12.28 3.36
C SER A 34 -5.99 -11.36 4.52
N PHE A 35 -5.44 -11.61 5.71
CA PHE A 35 -5.60 -10.77 6.88
C PHE A 35 -4.94 -9.39 6.68
N GLY A 36 -3.74 -9.35 6.09
CA GLY A 36 -3.07 -8.11 5.71
C GLY A 36 -3.91 -7.28 4.75
N LEU A 37 -4.52 -7.89 3.73
CA LEU A 37 -5.42 -7.20 2.79
C LEU A 37 -6.66 -6.65 3.46
N PHE A 38 -7.29 -7.46 4.33
CA PHE A 38 -8.43 -7.03 5.13
C PHE A 38 -8.07 -5.81 5.99
N ALA A 39 -6.96 -5.87 6.71
CA ALA A 39 -6.45 -4.78 7.53
C ALA A 39 -6.14 -3.54 6.69
N ALA A 40 -5.43 -3.69 5.57
CA ALA A 40 -5.03 -2.60 4.68
C ALA A 40 -6.24 -1.86 4.08
N SER A 41 -7.30 -2.56 3.70
CA SER A 41 -8.52 -1.91 3.18
C SER A 41 -9.13 -0.92 4.18
N ALA A 42 -9.05 -1.22 5.47
CA ALA A 42 -9.49 -0.30 6.53
C ALA A 42 -8.44 0.77 6.86
N ILE A 43 -7.18 0.36 7.05
CA ILE A 43 -6.10 1.18 7.61
C ILE A 43 -5.47 2.12 6.58
N LEU A 44 -5.43 1.75 5.30
CA LEU A 44 -4.81 2.54 4.25
C LEU A 44 -5.83 3.34 3.47
N THR A 45 -6.81 2.67 2.85
CA THR A 45 -7.67 3.29 1.83
C THR A 45 -8.51 4.45 2.37
N ILE A 46 -9.22 4.23 3.48
CA ILE A 46 -10.13 5.27 4.03
C ILE A 46 -9.34 6.47 4.56
N PRO A 47 -8.30 6.31 5.40
CA PRO A 47 -7.54 7.45 5.92
C PRO A 47 -6.82 8.21 4.82
N PHE A 48 -6.22 7.51 3.86
CA PHE A 48 -5.53 8.15 2.74
C PHE A 48 -6.46 9.10 1.99
N GLU A 49 -7.69 8.69 1.69
CA GLU A 49 -8.65 9.58 1.04
C GLU A 49 -9.12 10.72 1.95
N ARG A 50 -9.29 10.47 3.25
CA ARG A 50 -9.71 11.49 4.24
C ARG A 50 -8.66 12.57 4.49
N MET A 51 -7.38 12.27 4.31
CA MET A 51 -6.28 13.22 4.47
C MET A 51 -6.15 14.20 3.28
N ARG A 52 -6.93 14.02 2.21
CA ARG A 52 -6.88 14.87 1.01
C ARG A 52 -7.86 16.03 1.11
N THR A 53 -7.42 17.22 0.68
CA THR A 53 -8.27 18.43 0.62
C THR A 53 -9.47 18.29 -0.32
N SER A 54 -9.42 17.35 -1.28
CA SER A 54 -10.51 17.09 -2.21
C SER A 54 -11.67 16.29 -1.60
N HIS A 55 -11.49 15.72 -0.41
CA HIS A 55 -12.52 14.91 0.22
C HIS A 55 -13.63 15.79 0.82
N PHE A 56 -14.90 15.48 0.55
CA PHE A 56 -16.05 16.31 0.96
C PHE A 56 -16.24 16.46 2.48
N LEU A 57 -15.60 15.61 3.27
CA LEU A 57 -15.58 15.66 4.75
C LEU A 57 -14.24 16.20 5.30
N HIS A 58 -13.43 16.83 4.46
CA HIS A 58 -12.22 17.54 4.91
C HIS A 58 -12.61 18.79 5.71
N ASP A 59 -11.85 19.07 6.76
CA ASP A 59 -12.00 20.28 7.57
C ASP A 59 -10.67 21.04 7.62
N ASP A 60 -10.58 22.18 6.93
CA ASP A 60 -9.34 22.95 6.81
C ASP A 60 -8.75 23.36 8.16
N ALA A 61 -9.60 23.67 9.15
CA ALA A 61 -9.14 24.10 10.47
C ALA A 61 -8.57 22.94 11.28
N ARG A 62 -9.13 21.73 11.11
CA ARG A 62 -8.74 20.54 11.88
C ARG A 62 -7.68 19.68 11.19
N ASP A 63 -7.60 19.67 9.87
CA ASP A 63 -6.84 18.69 9.09
C ASP A 63 -5.69 19.27 8.26
N ALA A 64 -5.35 20.56 8.46
CA ALA A 64 -4.22 21.19 7.79
C ALA A 64 -2.88 20.47 8.04
N ASP A 65 -2.68 19.90 9.23
CA ASP A 65 -1.52 19.08 9.58
C ASP A 65 -1.48 17.76 8.81
N LEU A 66 -2.62 17.08 8.64
CA LEU A 66 -2.72 15.84 7.86
C LEU A 66 -2.38 16.09 6.40
N VAL A 67 -2.92 17.17 5.82
CA VAL A 67 -2.63 17.57 4.44
C VAL A 67 -1.15 17.88 4.25
N ARG A 68 -0.55 18.62 5.20
CA ARG A 68 0.88 18.95 5.17
C ARG A 68 1.75 17.68 5.21
N ASN A 69 1.45 16.75 6.12
CA ASN A 69 2.16 15.48 6.24
C ASN A 69 1.98 14.61 4.99
N LEU A 70 0.77 14.55 4.42
CA LEU A 70 0.52 13.84 3.18
C LEU A 70 1.33 14.41 2.01
N ARG A 71 1.38 15.75 1.87
CA ARG A 71 2.20 16.42 0.83
C ARG A 71 3.70 16.21 1.00
N ALA A 72 4.18 16.12 2.23
CA ALA A 72 5.58 15.79 2.50
C ALA A 72 5.86 14.34 2.09
N LEU A 73 4.97 13.42 2.47
CA LEU A 73 5.04 12.02 2.10
C LEU A 73 5.01 11.80 0.59
N GLU A 74 4.22 12.57 -0.17
CA GLU A 74 4.14 12.47 -1.63
C GLU A 74 5.50 12.69 -2.33
N LYS A 75 6.42 13.38 -1.67
CA LYS A 75 7.77 13.67 -2.17
C LYS A 75 8.84 12.71 -1.66
N ALA A 76 8.58 12.03 -0.54
CA ALA A 76 9.54 11.13 0.08
C ALA A 76 9.79 9.88 -0.78
N SER A 77 11.01 9.35 -0.71
CA SER A 77 11.31 8.00 -1.21
C SER A 77 10.45 6.98 -0.44
N PHE A 78 9.92 5.97 -1.12
CA PHE A 78 9.08 4.95 -0.47
C PHE A 78 9.83 4.24 0.65
N LEU A 79 11.09 3.84 0.42
CA LEU A 79 11.90 3.08 1.39
C LEU A 79 12.38 3.94 2.57
N GLU A 80 12.30 5.26 2.45
CA GLU A 80 12.70 6.23 3.48
C GLU A 80 11.51 7.03 4.01
N ALA A 81 10.29 6.60 3.66
CA ALA A 81 9.08 7.29 4.05
C ALA A 81 8.93 7.34 5.57
N PRO A 82 8.41 8.46 6.13
CA PRO A 82 8.31 8.65 7.57
C PRO A 82 7.40 7.65 8.28
N PHE A 83 6.60 6.89 7.54
CA PHE A 83 5.79 5.85 8.15
C PHE A 83 6.58 4.62 8.56
N TRP A 84 7.79 4.40 8.02
CA TRP A 84 8.64 3.29 8.44
C TRP A 84 9.22 3.54 9.82
N GLN A 85 8.83 2.72 10.80
CA GLN A 85 9.42 2.75 12.15
C GLN A 85 10.82 2.15 12.18
N ALA A 86 11.10 1.22 11.26
CA ALA A 86 12.40 0.62 11.01
C ALA A 86 12.58 0.48 9.49
N ALA A 87 13.83 0.47 9.04
CA ALA A 87 14.13 0.29 7.62
C ALA A 87 13.47 -1.00 7.09
N PRO A 88 12.67 -0.93 6.01
CA PRO A 88 12.03 -2.12 5.45
C PRO A 88 13.07 -3.03 4.81
N ASP A 89 12.77 -4.33 4.74
CA ASP A 89 13.53 -5.24 3.90
C ASP A 89 13.29 -4.87 2.43
N ILE A 90 14.31 -4.29 1.81
CA ILE A 90 14.26 -3.83 0.42
C ILE A 90 14.02 -4.99 -0.55
N SER A 91 14.53 -6.19 -0.23
CA SER A 91 14.37 -7.37 -1.09
C SER A 91 12.95 -7.92 -1.10
N ALA A 92 12.14 -7.54 -0.10
CA ALA A 92 10.74 -7.92 0.02
C ALA A 92 9.80 -7.00 -0.77
N TRP A 93 10.29 -5.95 -1.43
CA TRP A 93 9.48 -5.03 -2.21
C TRP A 93 9.99 -4.92 -3.64
N ARG A 94 9.07 -4.97 -4.60
CA ARG A 94 9.35 -4.73 -6.00
C ARG A 94 8.33 -3.77 -6.58
N GLN A 95 8.79 -2.93 -7.52
CA GLN A 95 7.89 -2.20 -8.39
C GLN A 95 8.40 -2.25 -9.82
N SER A 96 7.53 -2.61 -10.74
CA SER A 96 7.81 -2.73 -12.17
C SER A 96 6.55 -2.40 -12.99
N ARG A 97 6.54 -2.77 -14.27
CA ARG A 97 5.43 -2.55 -15.21
C ARG A 97 5.10 -3.84 -15.94
N ILE A 98 3.82 -4.02 -16.25
CA ILE A 98 3.32 -5.06 -17.15
C ILE A 98 2.79 -4.34 -18.38
N MET A 99 3.30 -4.71 -19.56
CA MET A 99 3.00 -4.05 -20.83
C MET A 99 2.08 -4.86 -21.73
N ASN A 100 1.78 -6.09 -21.33
CA ASN A 100 0.84 -6.99 -21.99
C ASN A 100 -0.34 -7.33 -21.06
N THR A 101 -1.14 -8.33 -21.43
CA THR A 101 -2.26 -8.79 -20.60
C THR A 101 -1.81 -9.23 -19.20
N VAL A 102 -2.65 -8.93 -18.21
CA VAL A 102 -2.47 -9.35 -16.82
C VAL A 102 -3.06 -10.73 -16.52
N ASP A 103 -3.86 -11.28 -17.44
CA ASP A 103 -4.61 -12.52 -17.25
C ASP A 103 -3.71 -13.76 -17.14
N GLU A 104 -2.52 -13.70 -17.74
CA GLU A 104 -1.54 -14.79 -17.73
C GLU A 104 -0.29 -14.38 -16.97
N VAL A 105 -0.29 -14.64 -15.65
CA VAL A 105 0.81 -14.29 -14.73
C VAL A 105 2.18 -14.78 -15.20
N ASP A 106 2.25 -15.98 -15.76
CA ASP A 106 3.51 -16.57 -16.25
C ASP A 106 4.03 -15.93 -17.53
N SER A 107 3.17 -15.19 -18.24
CA SER A 107 3.46 -14.53 -19.51
C SER A 107 3.70 -13.02 -19.34
N TRP A 108 3.74 -12.48 -18.11
CA TRP A 108 3.92 -11.04 -17.92
C TRP A 108 5.27 -10.55 -18.43
N LEU A 109 5.23 -9.45 -19.18
CA LEU A 109 6.41 -8.81 -19.76
C LEU A 109 6.39 -7.31 -19.48
N ASP A 110 7.55 -6.76 -19.17
CA ASP A 110 7.75 -5.32 -19.11
C ASP A 110 8.03 -4.73 -20.51
N GLN A 111 8.40 -3.45 -20.56
CA GLN A 111 8.66 -2.72 -21.80
C GLN A 111 9.86 -3.24 -22.60
N ASP A 112 10.77 -3.93 -21.93
CA ASP A 112 12.01 -4.48 -22.50
C ASP A 112 11.89 -6.00 -22.71
N GLY A 113 10.70 -6.58 -22.48
CA GLY A 113 10.45 -8.02 -22.61
C GLY A 113 10.99 -8.85 -21.46
N CYS A 114 11.24 -8.23 -20.31
CA CYS A 114 11.73 -8.88 -19.09
C CYS A 114 10.57 -9.27 -18.18
N ASP A 115 10.80 -10.29 -17.33
CA ASP A 115 9.84 -10.66 -16.29
C ASP A 115 9.75 -9.53 -15.24
N PRO A 116 8.56 -8.93 -15.00
CA PRO A 116 8.39 -7.85 -14.03
C PRO A 116 8.70 -8.24 -12.58
N ARG A 117 8.84 -9.53 -12.28
CA ARG A 117 9.23 -10.06 -10.97
C ARG A 117 10.75 -10.07 -10.79
N SER A 118 11.52 -9.92 -11.86
CA SER A 118 12.98 -10.00 -11.80
C SER A 118 13.60 -8.80 -11.08
N GLU A 119 14.80 -9.00 -10.52
CA GLU A 119 15.54 -7.91 -9.89
C GLU A 119 16.09 -6.91 -10.92
N GLU A 120 16.31 -7.31 -12.18
CA GLU A 120 16.84 -6.40 -13.21
C GLU A 120 15.91 -5.22 -13.46
N VAL A 121 14.60 -5.45 -13.40
CA VAL A 121 13.55 -4.45 -13.68
C VAL A 121 12.91 -3.89 -12.42
N ASN A 122 13.42 -4.28 -11.24
CA ASN A 122 12.92 -3.80 -9.96
C ASN A 122 13.33 -2.34 -9.73
N THR A 123 12.35 -1.45 -9.83
CA THR A 123 12.57 0.00 -9.68
C THR A 123 12.29 0.55 -8.28
N ILE A 124 11.94 -0.29 -7.29
CA ILE A 124 11.39 0.16 -5.98
C ILE A 124 12.25 1.22 -5.30
N LYS A 125 13.59 1.12 -5.39
CA LYS A 125 14.54 2.03 -4.73
C LYS A 125 14.43 3.48 -5.19
N ALA A 126 13.97 3.70 -6.42
CA ALA A 126 13.83 5.03 -7.01
C ALA A 126 12.39 5.59 -6.87
N ARG A 127 11.46 4.84 -6.27
CA ARG A 127 10.04 5.19 -6.24
C ARG A 127 9.71 6.09 -5.07
N LYS A 128 8.87 7.09 -5.35
CA LYS A 128 8.26 7.91 -4.31
C LYS A 128 7.20 7.11 -3.56
N ALA A 129 6.97 7.46 -2.31
CA ALA A 129 5.90 6.85 -1.53
C ALA A 129 4.53 7.01 -2.22
N SER A 130 4.26 8.18 -2.81
CA SER A 130 3.02 8.43 -3.57
C SER A 130 2.81 7.46 -4.74
N ASP A 131 3.87 7.09 -5.45
CA ASP A 131 3.77 6.16 -6.57
C ASP A 131 3.37 4.76 -6.10
N VAL A 132 3.98 4.27 -5.03
CA VAL A 132 3.71 2.93 -4.46
C VAL A 132 2.33 2.91 -3.81
N LEU A 133 2.03 3.88 -2.95
CA LEU A 133 0.75 3.98 -2.24
C LEU A 133 -0.44 4.08 -3.19
N ARG A 134 -0.27 4.77 -4.33
CA ARG A 134 -1.30 4.81 -5.37
C ARG A 134 -1.61 3.43 -5.93
N VAL A 135 -0.58 2.62 -6.20
CA VAL A 135 -0.77 1.25 -6.70
C VAL A 135 -1.49 0.40 -5.67
N LEU A 136 -1.00 0.41 -4.42
CA LEU A 136 -1.60 -0.35 -3.31
C LEU A 136 -3.07 0.05 -3.10
N ARG A 137 -3.36 1.34 -2.99
CA ARG A 137 -4.72 1.85 -2.79
C ARG A 137 -5.65 1.46 -3.94
N ASN A 138 -5.22 1.65 -5.19
CA ASN A 138 -6.05 1.32 -6.35
C ASN A 138 -6.35 -0.19 -6.40
N ALA A 139 -5.34 -1.03 -6.16
CA ALA A 139 -5.51 -2.47 -6.11
C ALA A 139 -6.48 -2.89 -5.00
N LEU A 140 -6.35 -2.33 -3.79
CA LEU A 140 -7.27 -2.59 -2.66
C LEU A 140 -8.70 -2.13 -2.96
N ALA A 141 -8.87 -1.00 -3.64
CA ALA A 141 -10.19 -0.45 -3.97
C ALA A 141 -10.91 -1.22 -5.08
N HIS A 142 -10.18 -1.81 -6.02
CA HIS A 142 -10.74 -2.47 -7.20
C HIS A 142 -10.64 -4.00 -7.17
N GLY A 143 -9.90 -4.57 -6.22
CA GLY A 143 -9.66 -6.01 -6.14
C GLY A 143 -8.59 -6.51 -7.10
N ASN A 144 -7.75 -5.62 -7.65
CA ASN A 144 -6.68 -5.98 -8.59
C ASN A 144 -5.45 -6.51 -7.84
N ILE A 145 -5.61 -7.64 -7.16
CA ILE A 145 -4.60 -8.27 -6.33
C ILE A 145 -4.47 -9.73 -6.74
N ILE A 146 -3.23 -10.16 -6.98
CA ILE A 146 -2.91 -11.51 -7.46
C ILE A 146 -2.04 -12.20 -6.41
N TYR A 147 -2.37 -13.45 -6.11
CA TYR A 147 -1.63 -14.28 -5.16
C TYR A 147 -0.61 -15.13 -5.90
N LEU A 148 0.65 -15.00 -5.50
CA LEU A 148 1.76 -15.69 -6.14
C LEU A 148 2.42 -16.65 -5.16
N ASP A 149 2.72 -17.85 -5.63
CA ASP A 149 3.51 -18.81 -4.88
C ASP A 149 5.01 -18.43 -4.88
N LYS A 150 5.84 -19.30 -4.29
CA LYS A 150 7.31 -19.07 -4.21
C LYS A 150 8.00 -18.96 -5.57
N ASN A 151 7.41 -19.51 -6.63
CA ASN A 151 7.93 -19.46 -8.00
C ASN A 151 7.34 -18.28 -8.77
N GLY A 152 6.48 -17.47 -8.14
CA GLY A 152 5.81 -16.34 -8.76
C GLY A 152 4.57 -16.72 -9.55
N GLN A 153 4.01 -17.92 -9.39
CA GLN A 153 2.87 -18.40 -10.18
C GLN A 153 1.55 -18.29 -9.41
N GLU A 154 0.45 -18.08 -10.12
CA GLU A 154 -0.90 -18.13 -9.55
C GLU A 154 -1.51 -19.52 -9.75
N ILE A 155 -1.22 -20.43 -8.82
CA ILE A 155 -1.70 -21.81 -8.85
C ILE A 155 -2.60 -22.07 -7.64
N ALA A 156 -3.87 -22.41 -7.91
CA ALA A 156 -4.83 -22.71 -6.86
C ALA A 156 -4.34 -23.86 -5.95
N GLY A 157 -4.41 -23.65 -4.63
CA GLY A 157 -3.98 -24.61 -3.62
C GLY A 157 -2.50 -24.51 -3.22
N ASN A 158 -1.66 -23.79 -3.98
CA ASN A 158 -0.30 -23.50 -3.56
C ASN A 158 -0.29 -22.49 -2.41
N GLN A 159 0.74 -22.59 -1.56
CA GLN A 159 0.98 -21.58 -0.52
C GLN A 159 1.38 -20.27 -1.18
N MET A 160 0.60 -19.22 -0.94
CA MET A 160 0.94 -17.85 -1.33
C MET A 160 2.16 -17.39 -0.54
N VAL A 161 3.10 -16.76 -1.24
CA VAL A 161 4.32 -16.14 -0.68
C VAL A 161 4.35 -14.65 -0.99
N TYR A 162 3.88 -14.25 -2.18
CA TYR A 162 3.82 -12.87 -2.60
C TYR A 162 2.40 -12.44 -2.96
N MET A 163 2.16 -11.14 -2.80
CA MET A 163 1.00 -10.44 -3.34
C MET A 163 1.48 -9.45 -4.39
N ALA A 164 0.85 -9.50 -5.57
CA ALA A 164 1.02 -8.51 -6.62
C ALA A 164 -0.18 -7.57 -6.66
N PHE A 165 0.06 -6.27 -6.51
CA PHE A 165 -0.95 -5.22 -6.54
C PHE A 165 -0.86 -4.49 -7.88
N LEU A 166 -1.96 -4.42 -8.61
CA LEU A 166 -1.99 -3.87 -9.95
C LEU A 166 -2.80 -2.57 -10.00
N SER A 167 -2.23 -1.57 -10.65
CA SER A 167 -2.94 -0.35 -11.00
C SER A 167 -2.75 -0.07 -12.47
N ARG A 168 -3.86 0.00 -13.21
CA ARG A 168 -3.88 0.48 -14.58
C ARG A 168 -3.21 1.85 -14.66
N TYR A 169 -2.37 2.02 -15.66
CA TYR A 169 -1.55 3.21 -15.82
C TYR A 169 -1.16 3.40 -17.29
N GLU A 170 -1.48 4.57 -17.84
CA GLU A 170 -1.29 4.85 -19.27
C GLU A 170 -0.52 6.18 -19.42
N GLU A 171 0.71 6.12 -19.95
CA GLU A 171 1.56 7.30 -20.15
C GLU A 171 1.32 7.95 -21.50
N THR A 172 1.14 7.15 -22.55
CA THR A 172 1.01 7.63 -23.94
C THR A 172 -0.43 7.48 -24.46
N PRO A 173 -0.83 8.27 -25.48
CA PRO A 173 -2.12 8.07 -26.16
C PRO A 173 -2.29 6.63 -26.66
N ASP A 174 -1.24 6.04 -27.23
CA ASP A 174 -1.26 4.67 -27.73
C ASP A 174 -1.51 3.63 -26.61
N GLN A 175 -0.91 3.83 -25.43
CA GLN A 175 -1.19 3.00 -24.25
C GLN A 175 -2.62 3.15 -23.73
N ARG A 176 -3.22 4.34 -23.89
CA ARG A 176 -4.63 4.57 -23.53
C ARG A 176 -5.57 3.83 -24.48
N GLU A 177 -5.20 3.75 -25.75
CA GLU A 177 -5.97 3.05 -26.79
C GLU A 177 -5.87 1.53 -26.62
N GLN A 178 -4.69 1.01 -26.25
CA GLN A 178 -4.49 -0.40 -25.94
C GLN A 178 -5.07 -0.81 -24.58
N GLY A 179 -4.97 0.05 -23.56
CA GLY A 179 -5.58 -0.16 -22.25
C GLY A 179 -4.98 -1.29 -21.40
N GLU A 180 -3.81 -1.79 -21.78
CA GLU A 180 -3.18 -2.99 -21.21
C GLU A 180 -1.93 -2.72 -20.35
N THR A 181 -1.61 -1.45 -20.08
CA THR A 181 -0.43 -1.12 -19.26
C THR A 181 -0.77 -1.03 -17.77
N TYR A 182 -0.02 -1.76 -16.94
CA TYR A 182 -0.19 -1.79 -15.50
C TYR A 182 1.12 -1.47 -14.77
N ARG A 183 1.01 -0.72 -13.69
CA ARG A 183 2.05 -0.71 -12.64
C ARG A 183 1.77 -1.86 -11.69
N VAL A 184 2.80 -2.62 -11.37
CA VAL A 184 2.72 -3.70 -10.39
C VAL A 184 3.64 -3.42 -9.21
N VAL A 185 3.13 -3.62 -8.00
CA VAL A 185 3.91 -3.66 -6.76
C VAL A 185 3.82 -5.07 -6.22
N ILE A 186 4.96 -5.72 -5.97
CA ILE A 186 5.02 -7.09 -5.47
C ILE A 186 5.68 -7.07 -4.10
N THR A 187 5.09 -7.74 -3.12
CA THR A 187 5.67 -7.86 -1.79
C THR A 187 5.27 -9.16 -1.08
N THR A 188 6.00 -9.54 -0.04
CA THR A 188 5.65 -10.69 0.80
C THR A 188 4.52 -10.33 1.77
N GLU A 189 3.82 -11.36 2.28
CA GLU A 189 2.79 -11.16 3.32
C GLU A 189 3.32 -10.50 4.59
N GLU A 190 4.54 -10.84 5.00
CA GLU A 190 5.19 -10.27 6.18
C GLU A 190 5.51 -8.78 5.99
N ALA A 191 6.15 -8.44 4.87
CA ALA A 191 6.54 -7.07 4.58
C ALA A 191 5.30 -6.19 4.38
N PHE A 192 4.24 -6.73 3.78
CA PHE A 192 2.98 -6.03 3.64
C PHE A 192 2.30 -5.74 4.98
N LEU A 193 2.18 -6.73 5.87
CA LEU A 193 1.58 -6.50 7.18
C LEU A 193 2.41 -5.49 8.01
N LEU A 194 3.74 -5.59 7.95
CA LEU A 194 4.62 -4.61 8.58
C LEU A 194 4.36 -3.19 8.06
N PHE A 195 4.21 -3.02 6.74
CA PHE A 195 3.83 -1.75 6.13
C PHE A 195 2.49 -1.25 6.68
N VAL A 196 1.46 -2.09 6.73
CA VAL A 196 0.13 -1.70 7.24
C VAL A 196 0.20 -1.21 8.68
N LYS A 197 0.94 -1.91 9.55
CA LYS A 197 1.14 -1.52 10.95
C LYS A 197 1.94 -0.21 11.07
N SER A 198 3.00 -0.09 10.29
CA SER A 198 3.85 1.11 10.21
C SER A 198 3.05 2.35 9.80
N TRP A 199 2.22 2.21 8.76
CA TRP A 199 1.28 3.24 8.31
C TRP A 199 0.29 3.66 9.39
N ALA A 200 -0.37 2.70 10.06
CA ALA A 200 -1.35 2.98 11.09
C ALA A 200 -0.74 3.75 12.29
N ASN A 201 0.46 3.34 12.72
CA ASN A 201 1.18 4.00 13.79
C ASN A 201 1.54 5.44 13.40
N TRP A 202 2.13 5.63 12.21
CA TRP A 202 2.51 6.96 11.74
C TRP A 202 1.34 7.93 11.68
N ILE A 203 0.21 7.51 11.10
CA ILE A 203 -1.02 8.32 11.13
C ILE A 203 -1.43 8.62 12.57
N GLY A 204 -1.35 7.63 13.45
CA GLY A 204 -1.73 7.75 14.86
C GLY A 204 -0.90 8.78 15.64
N ASP A 205 0.38 8.91 15.28
CA ASP A 205 1.34 9.82 15.92
C ASP A 205 1.14 11.28 15.48
N LEU A 206 0.51 11.54 14.32
CA LEU A 206 0.21 12.91 13.87
C LEU A 206 -0.69 13.69 14.84
N ASP A 207 -1.56 13.01 15.61
CA ASP A 207 -2.37 13.67 16.65
C ASP A 207 -1.55 14.03 17.89
N LEU A 208 -0.50 13.26 18.21
CA LEU A 208 0.39 13.60 19.33
C LEU A 208 1.14 14.90 19.03
N ASP A 209 1.68 15.03 17.82
CA ASP A 209 2.38 16.24 17.38
C ASP A 209 1.47 17.48 17.46
N ARG A 210 0.20 17.34 17.05
CA ARG A 210 -0.80 18.42 17.15
C ARG A 210 -1.03 18.86 18.60
N ARG A 211 -1.21 17.91 19.52
CA ARG A 211 -1.47 18.20 20.94
C ARG A 211 -0.27 18.84 21.62
N VAL A 212 0.93 18.39 21.30
CA VAL A 212 2.18 19.00 21.80
C VAL A 212 2.31 20.42 21.28
N ALA A 213 2.08 20.66 19.98
CA ALA A 213 2.14 22.00 19.39
C ALA A 213 1.08 22.96 19.96
N ALA A 214 -0.10 22.46 20.36
CA ALA A 214 -1.14 23.27 21.00
C ALA A 214 -0.85 23.60 22.47
N ALA A 215 0.06 22.86 23.12
CA ALA A 215 0.44 23.04 24.52
C ALA A 215 1.71 23.88 24.73
N ALA A 216 2.43 24.20 23.66
CA ALA A 216 3.65 25.02 23.64
C ALA A 216 3.35 26.48 23.28
#